data_AF-A0A2A6CHD6-F1
#
_entry.id   AF-A0A2A6CHD6-F1
#
_cell.length_a   1.000
_cell.length_b   1.000
_cell.length_c   1.000
_cell.angle_alpha   90.00
_cell.angle_beta   90.00
_cell.angle_gamma   90.00
#
_symmetry.space_group_name_H-M   'P 1'
#
loop_
_entity.id
_entity.type
_entity.pdbx_description
1 polymer ?
#
loop_
_entity_poly.entity_id
_entity_poly.type
_entity_poly.pdbx_seq_one_letter_code
_entity_poly.pdbx_strand_id
1 'polypeptide(L)'
;MLSTNLLVICAVVAAVNAQCGSPDDARCSTWVQGGFCNSEYYTLDYRKKTCGLACGLCPPANCAGTTENANCATWKANGFCTNAFYTNAQKHMYCCRACGI
;
A
#
# COMPACT_ATOMS: atom_id res chain seq x y z
N MET A 1 -19.68 19.67 23.49
CA MET A 1 -19.40 18.24 23.70
C MET A 1 -19.15 17.61 22.34
N LEU A 2 -17.90 17.58 21.88
CA LEU A 2 -17.54 16.87 20.64
C LEU A 2 -17.77 15.38 20.92
N SER A 3 -18.76 14.81 20.23
CA SER A 3 -19.26 13.46 20.47
C SER A 3 -18.11 12.44 20.48
N THR A 4 -17.96 11.73 21.60
CA THR A 4 -17.00 10.64 21.82
C THR A 4 -17.03 9.61 20.67
N ASN A 5 -18.19 9.44 20.04
CA ASN A 5 -18.41 8.55 18.91
C ASN A 5 -17.62 8.98 17.66
N LEU A 6 -17.45 10.29 17.43
CA LEU A 6 -16.70 10.81 16.29
C LEU A 6 -15.18 10.56 16.44
N LEU A 7 -14.66 10.68 17.67
CA LEU A 7 -13.26 10.38 17.97
C LEU A 7 -12.93 8.90 17.82
N VAL A 8 -13.86 8.01 18.23
CA VAL A 8 -13.70 6.56 18.07
C VAL A 8 -13.67 6.17 16.58
N ILE A 9 -14.58 6.72 15.76
CA ILE A 9 -14.63 6.40 14.33
C ILE A 9 -13.34 6.82 13.62
N CYS A 10 -12.82 8.03 13.89
CA CYS A 10 -11.56 8.49 13.29
C CYS A 10 -10.35 7.62 13.68
N ALA A 11 -10.30 7.16 14.93
CA ALA A 11 -9.23 6.28 15.41
C ALA A 11 -9.27 4.89 14.75
N VAL A 12 -10.48 4.35 14.52
CA VAL A 12 -10.64 3.07 13.82
C VAL A 12 -10.21 3.22 12.35
N VAL A 13 -10.62 4.28 11.65
CA VAL A 13 -10.24 4.54 10.25
C VAL A 13 -8.72 4.67 10.09
N ALA A 14 -8.06 5.40 10.98
CA ALA A 14 -6.59 5.54 10.95
C ALA A 14 -5.88 4.19 11.17
N ALA A 15 -6.42 3.32 12.04
CA ALA A 15 -5.85 2.00 12.28
C ALA A 15 -6.02 1.06 11.06
N VAL A 16 -7.09 1.19 10.28
CA VAL A 16 -7.29 0.33 9.08
C VAL A 16 -6.28 0.69 7.98
N ASN A 17 -5.97 1.97 7.80
CA ASN A 17 -4.99 2.42 6.82
C ASN A 17 -3.56 2.07 7.25
N ALA A 18 -3.28 1.97 8.55
CA ALA A 18 -1.98 1.53 9.06
C ALA A 18 -1.73 0.02 8.88
N GLN A 19 -2.77 -0.77 8.56
CA GLN A 19 -2.64 -2.21 8.27
C GLN A 19 -2.20 -2.49 6.83
N CYS A 20 -2.28 -1.50 5.95
CA CYS A 20 -1.81 -1.61 4.58
C CYS A 20 -0.28 -1.55 4.57
N GLY A 21 0.34 -2.61 4.04
CA GLY A 21 1.77 -2.64 3.81
C GLY A 21 2.14 -1.66 2.69
N SER A 22 3.39 -1.22 2.67
CA SER A 22 4.05 -0.60 1.51
C SER A 22 3.96 -1.55 0.28
N PRO A 23 4.48 -1.20 -0.93
CA PRO A 23 4.00 -1.75 -2.20
C PRO A 23 3.68 -3.25 -2.17
N ASP A 24 2.61 -3.64 -2.85
CA ASP A 24 2.28 -5.05 -3.07
C ASP A 24 3.51 -5.88 -3.48
N ASP A 25 3.58 -7.12 -2.99
CA ASP A 25 4.60 -8.09 -3.38
C ASP A 25 4.58 -8.28 -4.90
N ALA A 26 5.77 -8.38 -5.51
CA ALA A 26 5.90 -8.58 -6.95
C ALA A 26 5.15 -9.82 -7.47
N ARG A 27 4.85 -10.80 -6.61
CA ARG A 27 4.14 -12.04 -6.92
C ARG A 27 2.62 -11.91 -6.83
N CYS A 28 2.08 -10.76 -6.41
CA CYS A 28 0.64 -10.59 -6.28
C CYS A 28 -0.13 -10.85 -7.58
N SER A 29 0.45 -10.56 -8.75
CA SER A 29 -0.15 -10.89 -10.04
C SER A 29 -0.50 -12.38 -10.18
N THR A 30 0.37 -13.27 -9.71
CA THR A 30 0.15 -14.72 -9.72
C THR A 30 -0.73 -15.16 -8.55
N TRP A 31 -0.50 -14.61 -7.36
CA TRP A 31 -1.22 -15.03 -6.15
C TRP A 31 -2.69 -14.64 -6.16
N VAL A 32 -3.03 -13.47 -6.69
CA VAL A 32 -4.42 -13.03 -6.86
C VAL A 32 -5.18 -14.01 -7.76
N GLN A 33 -4.58 -14.47 -8.85
CA GLN A 33 -5.16 -15.49 -9.74
C GLN A 33 -5.36 -16.83 -9.01
N GLY A 34 -4.44 -17.19 -8.11
CA GLY A 34 -4.54 -18.37 -7.26
C GLY A 34 -5.50 -18.25 -6.07
N GLY A 35 -6.26 -17.16 -5.96
CA GLY A 35 -7.27 -16.97 -4.91
C GLY A 35 -6.74 -16.40 -3.59
N PHE A 36 -5.51 -15.87 -3.56
CA PHE A 36 -4.89 -15.31 -2.35
C PHE A 36 -5.79 -14.30 -1.62
N CYS A 37 -6.49 -13.44 -2.37
CA CYS A 37 -7.32 -12.38 -1.82
C CYS A 37 -8.50 -12.87 -0.98
N ASN A 38 -9.00 -14.08 -1.25
CA ASN A 38 -10.14 -14.67 -0.56
C ASN A 38 -9.76 -15.87 0.32
N SER A 39 -8.47 -16.19 0.41
CA SER A 39 -8.00 -17.33 1.18
C SER A 39 -8.26 -17.14 2.68
N GLU A 40 -8.91 -18.13 3.29
CA GLU A 40 -9.10 -18.20 4.75
C GLU A 40 -7.86 -18.70 5.49
N TYR A 41 -6.91 -19.31 4.77
CA TYR A 41 -5.63 -19.75 5.33
C TYR A 41 -4.76 -18.54 5.72
N TYR A 42 -4.84 -17.44 4.98
CA TYR A 42 -4.13 -16.21 5.27
C TYR A 42 -5.00 -15.23 6.05
N THR A 43 -4.48 -14.70 7.15
CA THR A 43 -5.17 -13.65 7.91
C THR A 43 -5.43 -12.43 7.04
N LEU A 44 -6.50 -11.68 7.35
CA LEU A 44 -6.82 -10.44 6.63
C LEU A 44 -5.64 -9.46 6.67
N ASP A 45 -4.98 -9.34 7.83
CA ASP A 45 -3.80 -8.49 8.01
C ASP A 45 -2.64 -8.90 7.11
N TYR A 46 -2.39 -10.20 6.97
CA TYR A 46 -1.35 -10.68 6.05
C TYR A 46 -1.69 -10.33 4.60
N ARG A 47 -2.95 -10.55 4.18
CA ARG A 47 -3.40 -10.20 2.82
C ARG A 47 -3.28 -8.69 2.54
N LYS A 48 -3.66 -7.83 3.50
CA LYS A 48 -3.51 -6.38 3.40
C LYS A 48 -2.05 -5.93 3.31
N LYS A 49 -1.15 -6.57 4.05
CA LYS A 49 0.29 -6.24 4.04
C LYS A 49 1.01 -6.71 2.79
N THR A 50 0.52 -7.77 2.16
CA THR A 50 1.23 -8.43 1.06
C THR A 50 0.70 -8.06 -0.31
N CYS A 51 -0.63 -8.08 -0.51
CA CYS A 51 -1.28 -7.76 -1.79
C CYS A 51 -2.49 -6.84 -1.57
N GLY A 52 -2.39 -5.90 -0.63
CA GLY A 52 -3.51 -5.08 -0.21
C GLY A 52 -4.15 -4.30 -1.35
N LEU A 53 -3.35 -3.75 -2.26
CA LEU A 53 -3.86 -2.98 -3.40
C LEU A 53 -4.48 -3.89 -4.46
N ALA A 54 -3.76 -4.94 -4.86
CA ALA A 54 -4.21 -5.89 -5.88
C ALA A 54 -5.45 -6.67 -5.46
N CYS A 55 -5.62 -6.90 -4.15
CA CYS A 55 -6.82 -7.50 -3.58
C CYS A 55 -7.95 -6.50 -3.32
N GLY A 56 -7.75 -5.20 -3.55
CA GLY A 56 -8.73 -4.15 -3.24
C GLY A 56 -9.04 -4.02 -1.73
N LEU A 57 -8.15 -4.54 -0.87
CA LEU A 57 -8.29 -4.51 0.59
C LEU A 57 -7.70 -3.23 1.19
N CYS A 58 -6.92 -2.49 0.40
CA CYS A 58 -6.29 -1.24 0.75
C CYS A 58 -6.67 -0.16 -0.25
N PRO A 59 -6.86 1.10 0.19
CA PRO A 59 -7.11 2.21 -0.71
C PRO A 59 -5.91 2.41 -1.63
N PRO A 60 -6.13 2.88 -2.88
CA PRO A 60 -5.04 3.22 -3.77
C PRO A 60 -4.12 4.29 -3.14
N ALA A 61 -2.85 4.23 -3.52
CA ALA A 61 -1.83 5.23 -3.20
C ALA A 61 -2.39 6.67 -3.31
N ASN A 62 -2.37 7.43 -2.20
CA ASN A 62 -2.74 8.83 -2.25
C ASN A 62 -1.52 9.67 -2.65
N CYS A 63 -1.47 10.02 -3.93
CA CYS A 63 -0.39 10.78 -4.53
C CYS A 63 -0.69 12.28 -4.66
N ALA A 64 -1.63 12.81 -3.87
CA ALA A 64 -1.90 14.24 -3.89
C ALA A 64 -0.65 15.03 -3.49
N GLY A 65 -0.27 16.00 -4.31
CA GLY A 65 0.91 16.85 -4.06
C GLY A 65 2.26 16.23 -4.44
N THR A 66 2.28 15.07 -5.09
CA THR A 66 3.52 14.49 -5.64
C THR A 66 3.59 14.69 -7.17
N THR A 67 4.82 14.81 -7.68
CA THR A 67 5.12 14.84 -9.11
C THR A 67 6.00 13.64 -9.42
N GLU A 68 5.47 12.69 -10.21
CA GLU A 68 6.23 11.50 -10.62
C GLU A 68 7.50 11.89 -11.36
N ASN A 69 8.62 11.32 -10.94
CA ASN A 69 9.87 11.46 -11.68
C ASN A 69 9.77 10.70 -13.01
N ALA A 70 10.28 11.28 -14.10
CA ALA A 70 10.32 10.63 -15.40
C ALA A 70 11.05 9.26 -15.38
N ASN A 71 11.93 9.03 -14.41
CA ASN A 71 12.70 7.79 -14.28
C ASN A 71 12.01 6.70 -13.45
N CYS A 72 10.78 6.91 -12.95
CA CYS A 72 10.15 5.95 -12.05
C CYS A 72 9.97 4.55 -12.64
N ALA A 73 9.77 4.42 -13.96
CA ALA A 73 9.73 3.12 -14.62
C ALA A 73 11.07 2.36 -14.47
N THR A 74 12.18 3.03 -14.79
CA THR A 74 13.54 2.48 -14.66
C THR A 74 13.91 2.21 -13.21
N TRP A 75 13.63 3.16 -12.31
CA TRP A 75 13.95 3.02 -10.89
C TRP A 75 13.17 1.90 -10.23
N LYS A 76 11.87 1.76 -10.53
CA LYS A 76 11.06 0.63 -10.07
C LYS A 76 11.64 -0.70 -10.53
N ALA A 77 12.02 -0.80 -11.81
CA ALA A 77 12.64 -2.01 -12.36
C ALA A 77 13.98 -2.34 -11.67
N ASN A 78 14.74 -1.31 -11.27
CA ASN A 78 15.98 -1.44 -10.52
C ASN A 78 15.78 -1.59 -9.00
N GLY A 79 14.55 -1.80 -8.52
CA GLY A 79 14.26 -2.09 -7.12
C GLY A 79 14.09 -0.88 -6.21
N PHE A 80 13.93 0.34 -6.74
CA PHE A 80 13.74 1.56 -5.93
C PHE A 80 12.61 1.42 -4.90
N CYS A 81 11.46 0.86 -5.30
CA CYS A 81 10.30 0.75 -4.43
C CYS A 81 10.51 -0.23 -3.26
N THR A 82 11.38 -1.23 -3.42
CA THR A 82 11.66 -2.26 -2.40
C THR A 82 12.97 -2.01 -1.64
N ASN A 83 13.85 -1.15 -2.15
CA ASN A 83 15.14 -0.87 -1.53
C ASN A 83 14.97 -0.16 -0.18
N ALA A 84 15.59 -0.69 0.87
CA ALA A 84 15.52 -0.17 2.24
C ALA A 84 16.35 1.09 2.47
N PHE A 85 17.26 1.42 1.55
CA PHE A 85 18.03 2.67 1.58
C PHE A 85 17.13 3.91 1.41
N TYR A 86 16.04 3.79 0.65
CA TYR A 86 15.08 4.87 0.46
C TYR A 86 13.94 4.75 1.46
N THR A 87 13.60 5.86 2.11
CA THR A 87 12.46 5.92 3.01
C THR A 87 11.15 5.86 2.22
N ASN A 88 10.06 5.42 2.86
CA ASN A 88 8.74 5.46 2.22
C ASN A 88 8.35 6.89 1.81
N ALA A 89 8.78 7.92 2.56
CA ALA A 89 8.55 9.31 2.19
C ALA A 89 9.29 9.70 0.89
N GLN A 90 10.53 9.25 0.69
CA GLN A 90 11.26 9.48 -0.57
C GLN A 90 10.61 8.73 -1.74
N LYS A 91 10.23 7.48 -1.51
CA LYS A 91 9.55 6.69 -2.54
C LYS A 91 8.22 7.32 -2.94
N HIS A 92 7.46 7.81 -1.96
CA HIS A 92 6.20 8.52 -2.15
C HIS A 92 6.43 9.83 -2.91
N MET A 93 7.39 10.65 -2.48
CA MET A 93 7.67 11.93 -3.13
C MET A 93 8.08 11.80 -4.60
N TYR A 94 8.90 10.81 -4.94
CA TYR A 94 9.44 10.67 -6.29
C TYR A 94 8.62 9.77 -7.21
N CYS A 95 8.06 8.68 -6.68
CA CYS A 95 7.44 7.62 -7.47
C CYS A 95 6.21 7.00 -6.78
N CYS A 96 5.37 7.82 -6.13
CA CYS A 96 4.15 7.40 -5.43
C CYS A 96 3.30 6.37 -6.21
N ARG A 97 2.93 6.68 -7.44
CA ARG A 97 2.08 5.83 -8.28
C ARG A 97 2.84 4.62 -8.79
N ALA A 98 4.09 4.81 -9.22
CA ALA A 98 4.89 3.69 -9.71
C ALA A 98 5.17 2.66 -8.61
N CYS A 99 5.40 3.13 -7.39
CA CYS A 99 5.58 2.28 -6.21
C CYS A 99 4.26 1.84 -5.57
N GLY A 100 3.12 2.50 -5.83
CA GLY A 100 1.85 2.13 -5.22
C GLY A 100 1.86 2.29 -3.70
N ILE A 101 2.29 3.45 -3.22
CA ILE A 101 2.40 3.79 -1.78
C ILE A 101 1.73 5.11 -1.46
#